data_AF-A0A6I4VPQ9-F1
#
_entry.id   AF-A0A6I4VPQ9-F1
#
_cell.length_a   1.000
_cell.length_b   1.000
_cell.length_c   1.000
_cell.angle_alpha   90.00
_cell.angle_beta   90.00
_cell.angle_gamma   90.00
#
_symmetry.space_group_name_H-M   'P 1'
#
loop_
_entity.id
_entity.type
_entity.pdbx_description
1 polymer ?
#
loop_
_entity_poly.entity_id
_entity_poly.type
_entity_poly.pdbx_seq_one_letter_code
_entity_poly.pdbx_strand_id
1 'polypeptide(L)'
;MKWQTLFLEAEAKNPFTEISKFLTNTVVEGLLGIATPVAILAFIGLGIASMLASDEQSRAKLKSGMWWVGGAAALCFMAQNIVKWLEGAF
;
A
#
# COMPACT_ATOMS: atom_id res chain seq x y z
N MET A 1 -37.08 -5.25 -14.95
CA MET A 1 -36.50 -4.76 -13.68
C MET A 1 -35.69 -5.81 -12.89
N LYS A 2 -36.06 -7.10 -12.90
CA LYS A 2 -35.31 -8.17 -12.16
C LYS A 2 -33.86 -8.42 -12.65
N TRP A 3 -33.55 -8.05 -13.88
CA TRP A 3 -32.20 -8.20 -14.45
C TRP A 3 -31.22 -7.14 -13.92
N GLN A 4 -31.66 -5.89 -13.71
CA GLN A 4 -30.79 -4.83 -13.18
C GLN A 4 -30.34 -5.12 -11.75
N THR A 5 -31.21 -5.73 -10.93
CA THR A 5 -30.84 -6.13 -9.57
C THR A 5 -29.85 -7.29 -9.55
N LEU A 6 -29.93 -8.23 -10.50
CA LEU A 6 -28.96 -9.34 -10.60
C LEU A 6 -27.56 -8.87 -11.02
N PHE A 7 -27.48 -7.88 -11.91
CA PHE A 7 -26.20 -7.27 -12.28
C PHE A 7 -25.61 -6.46 -11.11
N LEU A 8 -26.43 -5.71 -10.37
CA LEU A 8 -25.99 -4.99 -9.16
C LEU A 8 -25.56 -5.94 -8.03
N GLU A 9 -26.23 -7.07 -7.82
CA GLU A 9 -25.83 -8.09 -6.84
C GLU A 9 -24.55 -8.82 -7.26
N ALA A 10 -24.33 -9.03 -8.57
CA ALA A 10 -23.08 -9.60 -9.09
C ALA A 10 -21.90 -8.62 -8.98
N GLU A 11 -22.15 -7.32 -9.18
CA GLU A 11 -21.16 -6.25 -9.02
C GLU A 11 -20.80 -6.01 -7.54
N ALA A 12 -21.79 -6.12 -6.65
CA ALA A 12 -21.61 -6.06 -5.20
C ALA A 12 -20.86 -7.28 -4.62
N LYS A 13 -20.83 -8.41 -5.34
CA LYS A 13 -20.06 -9.61 -4.96
C LYS A 13 -18.66 -9.66 -5.57
N ASN A 14 -18.32 -8.70 -6.43
CA ASN A 14 -17.02 -8.68 -7.08
C ASN A 14 -15.98 -8.10 -6.09
N PRO A 15 -14.98 -8.90 -5.66
CA PRO A 15 -14.00 -8.47 -4.67
C PRO A 15 -13.21 -7.23 -5.12
N PHE A 16 -13.09 -7.00 -6.44
CA PHE A 16 -12.41 -5.82 -6.97
C PHE A 16 -13.23 -4.52 -6.77
N THR A 17 -14.56 -4.59 -6.75
CA THR A 17 -15.43 -3.42 -6.50
C THR A 17 -15.32 -2.95 -5.05
N GLU A 18 -15.28 -3.88 -4.10
CA GLU A 18 -15.11 -3.55 -2.68
C GLU A 18 -13.68 -3.06 -2.38
N ILE A 19 -12.67 -3.64 -3.02
CA ILE A 19 -11.29 -3.14 -2.95
C ILE A 19 -11.19 -1.73 -3.56
N SER A 20 -11.86 -1.47 -4.69
CA SER A 20 -11.90 -0.14 -5.28
C SER A 20 -12.53 0.87 -4.32
N LYS A 21 -13.71 0.60 -3.75
CA LYS A 21 -14.36 1.49 -2.79
C LYS A 21 -13.51 1.75 -1.55
N PHE A 22 -12.76 0.75 -1.09
CA PHE A 22 -11.86 0.92 0.03
C PHE A 22 -10.65 1.79 -0.33
N LEU A 23 -10.06 1.58 -1.52
CA LEU A 23 -8.88 2.29 -1.98
C LEU A 23 -9.17 3.75 -2.42
N THR A 24 -10.36 4.04 -2.96
CA THR A 24 -10.83 5.40 -3.28
C THR A 24 -11.57 6.08 -2.12
N ASN A 25 -11.60 5.46 -0.93
CA ASN A 25 -12.07 6.16 0.26
C ASN A 25 -11.07 7.28 0.60
N THR A 26 -11.56 8.50 0.78
CA THR A 26 -10.75 9.71 1.03
C THR A 26 -9.72 9.54 2.15
N VAL A 27 -10.02 8.72 3.16
CA VAL A 27 -9.09 8.41 4.25
C VAL A 27 -7.94 7.53 3.79
N VAL A 28 -8.22 6.49 3.00
CA VAL A 28 -7.23 5.53 2.50
C VAL A 28 -6.36 6.16 1.42
N GLU A 29 -6.95 6.95 0.53
CA GLU A 29 -6.24 7.69 -0.51
C GLU A 29 -5.28 8.75 0.11
N GLY A 30 -5.76 9.53 1.08
CA GLY A 30 -4.93 10.48 1.83
C GLY A 30 -3.81 9.77 2.62
N LEU A 31 -4.11 8.62 3.22
CA LEU A 31 -3.11 7.79 3.90
C LEU A 31 -2.06 7.28 2.91
N LEU A 32 -2.45 6.79 1.73
CA LEU A 32 -1.53 6.31 0.69
C LEU A 32 -0.65 7.42 0.12
N GLY A 33 -1.18 8.64 0.01
CA GLY A 33 -0.40 9.82 -0.39
C GLY A 33 0.75 10.15 0.56
N ILE A 34 0.54 9.98 1.87
CA ILE A 34 1.54 10.29 2.91
C ILE A 34 2.39 9.07 3.27
N ALA A 35 1.81 7.87 3.28
CA ALA A 35 2.49 6.64 3.66
C ALA A 35 3.66 6.32 2.74
N THR A 36 3.53 6.61 1.44
CA THR A 36 4.58 6.36 0.46
C THR A 36 5.87 7.16 0.74
N PRO A 37 5.84 8.51 0.85
CA PRO A 37 7.04 9.28 1.20
C PRO A 37 7.57 8.95 2.61
N VAL A 38 6.69 8.67 3.58
CA VAL A 38 7.11 8.25 4.93
C VAL A 38 7.85 6.91 4.90
N ALA A 39 7.37 5.93 4.12
CA ALA A 39 8.02 4.63 3.98
C ALA A 39 9.40 4.75 3.32
N ILE A 40 9.55 5.64 2.32
CA ILE A 40 10.86 5.91 1.69
C ILE A 40 11.83 6.53 2.71
N LEU A 41 11.37 7.52 3.49
CA LEU A 41 12.21 8.13 4.53
C LEU A 41 12.61 7.13 5.62
N ALA A 42 11.69 6.25 6.03
CA ALA A 42 11.97 5.18 6.97
C ALA A 42 12.99 4.17 6.40
N PHE A 43 12.89 3.84 5.11
CA PHE A 43 13.84 2.95 4.44
C PHE A 43 15.26 3.55 4.42
N ILE A 44 15.38 4.84 4.08
CA ILE A 44 16.65 5.57 4.09
C ILE A 44 17.22 5.63 5.52
N GLY A 45 16.38 5.96 6.51
CA GLY A 45 16.78 6.04 7.91
C GLY A 45 17.29 4.71 8.46
N LEU A 46 16.61 3.60 8.13
CA LEU A 46 17.06 2.25 8.50
C LEU A 46 18.37 1.87 7.79
N GLY A 47 18.55 2.28 6.53
CA GLY A 47 19.81 2.12 5.80
C GLY A 47 20.98 2.80 6.52
N ILE A 48 20.83 4.08 6.85
CA ILE A 48 21.86 4.85 7.58
C ILE A 48 22.12 4.26 8.97
N ALA A 49 21.05 3.93 9.71
CA ALA A 49 21.17 3.30 11.03
C ALA A 49 21.90 1.95 10.96
N SER A 50 21.70 1.17 9.89
CA SER A 50 22.40 -0.10 9.71
C SER A 50 23.91 0.07 9.45
N MET A 51 24.30 1.17 8.79
CA MET A 51 25.70 1.51 8.55
C MET A 51 26.39 1.97 9.84
N LEU A 52 25.68 2.72 10.69
CA LEU A 52 26.18 3.22 11.97
C LEU A 52 26.14 2.17 13.10
N ALA A 53 25.34 1.10 12.96
CA ALA A 53 25.27 0.04 13.95
C ALA A 53 26.57 -0.79 13.96
N SER A 54 27.28 -0.78 15.09
CA SER A 54 28.51 -1.53 15.32
C SER A 54 28.27 -2.99 15.72
N ASP A 55 27.11 -3.28 16.34
CA ASP A 55 26.76 -4.62 16.82
C ASP A 55 26.03 -5.47 15.76
N GLU A 56 26.48 -6.71 15.59
CA GLU A 56 25.94 -7.71 14.66
C GLU A 56 24.43 -7.95 14.87
N GLN A 57 24.00 -8.00 16.14
CA GLN A 57 22.60 -8.22 16.51
C GLN A 57 21.70 -7.04 16.09
N SER A 58 22.20 -5.81 16.23
CA SER A 58 21.48 -4.60 15.83
C SER A 58 21.39 -4.51 14.30
N ARG A 59 22.47 -4.85 13.59
CA ARG A 59 22.47 -4.95 12.12
C ARG A 59 21.47 -5.98 11.59
N ALA A 60 21.35 -7.14 12.23
CA ALA A 60 20.37 -8.15 11.84
C ALA A 60 18.92 -7.67 11.99
N LYS A 61 18.60 -7.01 13.11
CA LYS A 61 17.27 -6.42 13.34
C LYS A 61 16.97 -5.29 12.35
N LEU A 62 17.95 -4.44 12.07
CA LEU A 62 17.81 -3.35 11.11
C LEU A 62 17.61 -3.85 9.69
N LYS A 63 18.35 -4.88 9.25
CA LYS A 63 18.13 -5.53 7.94
C LYS A 63 16.73 -6.15 7.82
N SER A 64 16.25 -6.81 8.88
CA SER A 64 14.88 -7.34 8.92
C SER A 64 13.84 -6.21 8.83
N GLY A 65 14.02 -5.14 9.60
CA GLY A 65 13.18 -3.94 9.52
C GLY A 65 13.19 -3.30 8.14
N MET A 66 14.35 -3.23 7.49
CA MET A 66 14.51 -2.69 6.15
C MET A 66 13.76 -3.52 5.10
N TRP A 67 13.73 -4.85 5.25
CA TRP A 67 12.92 -5.74 4.42
C TRP A 67 11.43 -5.42 4.59
N TRP A 68 10.94 -5.36 5.83
CA TRP A 68 9.53 -5.07 6.12
C TRP A 68 9.08 -3.71 5.60
N VAL A 69 9.90 -2.68 5.82
CA VAL A 69 9.61 -1.32 5.31
C VAL A 69 9.69 -1.29 3.78
N GLY A 70 10.63 -2.00 3.16
CA GLY A 70 10.70 -2.14 1.71
C GLY A 70 9.47 -2.83 1.12
N GLY A 71 9.00 -3.91 1.76
CA GLY A 71 7.78 -4.62 1.38
C GLY A 71 6.52 -3.76 1.53
N ALA A 72 6.41 -3.02 2.63
CA ALA A 72 5.31 -2.08 2.87
C ALA A 72 5.31 -0.93 1.84
N ALA A 73 6.48 -0.39 1.51
CA ALA A 73 6.63 0.63 0.47
C ALA A 73 6.18 0.11 -0.90
N ALA A 74 6.62 -1.10 -1.28
CA ALA A 74 6.19 -1.74 -2.53
C ALA A 74 4.67 -1.93 -2.59
N LEU A 75 4.05 -2.37 -1.49
CA LEU A 75 2.59 -2.47 -1.37
C LEU A 75 1.89 -1.11 -1.53
N CYS A 76 2.39 -0.05 -0.90
CA CYS A 76 1.83 1.30 -1.05
C CYS A 76 1.94 1.80 -2.49
N PHE A 77 3.08 1.57 -3.16
CA PHE A 77 3.25 1.91 -4.58
C PHE A 77 2.30 1.12 -5.49
N MET A 78 2.14 -0.18 -5.24
CA MET A 78 1.18 -1.00 -5.99
C MET A 78 -0.25 -0.50 -5.78
N ALA A 79 -0.63 -0.19 -4.54
CA ALA A 79 -1.95 0.35 -4.23
C ALA A 79 -2.20 1.71 -4.92
N GLN A 80 -1.23 2.63 -4.93
CA GLN A 80 -1.36 3.89 -5.70
C GLN A 80 -1.53 3.64 -7.21
N ASN A 81 -0.81 2.67 -7.79
CA ASN A 81 -0.99 2.33 -9.20
C ASN A 81 -2.35 1.67 -9.47
N ILE A 82 -2.87 0.85 -8.56
CA ILE A 82 -4.21 0.27 -8.66
C ILE A 82 -5.27 1.37 -8.60
N VAL A 83 -5.12 2.36 -7.71
CA VAL A 83 -6.00 3.54 -7.65
C VAL A 83 -5.99 4.28 -8.99
N LYS A 84 -4.83 4.60 -9.54
CA LYS A 84 -4.72 5.26 -10.86
C LYS A 84 -5.31 4.44 -12.00
N TRP A 85 -5.16 3.12 -11.96
CA TRP A 85 -5.73 2.22 -12.96
C TRP A 85 -7.26 2.19 -12.86
N LEU A 86 -7.81 2.20 -11.63
CA LEU A 86 -9.24 2.31 -11.38
C LEU A 86 -9.80 3.68 -11.83
N GLU A 87 -9.10 4.77 -11.56
CA GLU A 87 -9.49 6.11 -12.00
C GLU A 87 -9.45 6.28 -13.52
N GLY A 88 -8.56 5.58 -14.23
CA GLY A 88 -8.47 5.62 -15.70
C GLY A 88 -9.38 4.61 -16.42
N ALA A 89 -9.97 3.66 -15.69
CA ALA A 89 -10.91 2.66 -16.23
C ALA A 89 -12.38 3.12 -16.15
N PHE A 90 -12.67 4.21 -15.43
CA PHE A 90 -13.95 4.91 -15.37
C PHE A 90 -13.89 6.24 -16.13
#